data_AF-A0AAW9ISZ3-F1
#
_entry.id   AF-A0AAW9ISZ3-F1
#
_cell.length_a   1.000
_cell.length_b   1.000
_cell.length_c   1.000
_cell.angle_alpha   90.00
_cell.angle_beta   90.00
_cell.angle_gamma   90.00
#
_symmetry.space_group_name_H-M   'P 1'
#
loop_
_entity.id
_entity.type
_entity.pdbx_description
1 polymer ?
#
loop_
_entity_poly.entity_id
_entity_poly.type
_entity_poly.pdbx_seq_one_letter_code
_entity_poly.pdbx_strand_id
1 'polypeptide(L)'
;MFIVEKEPKSIAAETYRTLRTNIQYSSFDKEYRVIMVTSSEPGEGKSTTSGNLALCLAQGDKKVILIDCDLRKPSIHKKFR
;
A
#
# COMPACT_ATOMS: atom_id res chain seq x y z
N MET A 1 12.47 -2.89 0.15
CA MET A 1 11.93 -3.92 1.04
C MET A 1 10.78 -3.35 1.87
N PHE A 2 9.67 -4.08 1.94
CA PHE A 2 8.46 -3.67 2.65
C PHE A 2 8.30 -4.43 3.97
N ILE A 3 7.74 -3.78 4.98
CA ILE A 3 7.64 -4.30 6.35
C ILE A 3 6.66 -5.47 6.41
N VAL A 4 5.56 -5.39 5.64
CA VAL A 4 4.54 -6.44 5.56
C VAL A 4 5.12 -7.79 5.12
N GLU A 5 6.15 -7.77 4.27
CA GLU A 5 6.86 -8.96 3.80
C GLU A 5 7.97 -9.38 4.77
N LYS A 6 8.83 -8.43 5.18
CA LYS A 6 10.01 -8.73 5.99
C LYS A 6 9.67 -9.14 7.42
N GLU A 7 8.70 -8.47 8.03
CA GLU A 7 8.36 -8.59 9.45
C GLU A 7 6.82 -8.72 9.60
N PRO A 8 6.22 -9.79 9.05
CA PRO A 8 4.76 -9.91 8.87
C PRO A 8 3.97 -9.91 10.19
N LYS A 9 4.61 -10.24 11.31
CA LYS A 9 3.99 -10.27 12.64
C LYS A 9 4.27 -8.99 13.46
N SER A 10 4.93 -7.99 12.89
CA SER A 10 5.22 -6.72 13.58
C SER A 10 3.96 -5.86 13.75
N ILE A 11 3.99 -4.97 14.74
CA ILE A 11 2.94 -3.95 14.97
C ILE A 11 2.77 -3.06 13.71
N ALA A 12 3.88 -2.74 13.05
CA ALA A 12 3.86 -1.96 11.83
C ALA A 12 3.15 -2.70 10.67
N ALA A 13 3.40 -4.01 10.50
CA ALA A 13 2.67 -4.82 9.52
C ALA A 13 1.17 -4.89 9.84
N GLU A 14 0.80 -5.03 11.12
CA GLU A 14 -0.60 -5.05 11.53
C GLU A 14 -1.32 -3.72 11.25
N THR A 15 -0.61 -2.60 11.40
CA THR A 15 -1.15 -1.27 11.05
C THR A 15 -1.57 -1.20 9.57
N TYR A 16 -0.84 -1.84 8.66
CA TYR A 16 -1.23 -1.92 7.25
C TYR A 16 -2.42 -2.85 7.00
N ARG A 17 -2.59 -3.92 7.79
CA ARG A 17 -3.79 -4.78 7.73
C ARG A 17 -5.03 -4.02 8.19
N THR A 18 -4.91 -3.23 9.26
CA THR A 18 -5.97 -2.32 9.72
C THR A 18 -6.32 -1.30 8.65
N LEU A 19 -5.32 -0.68 8.01
CA LEU A 19 -5.55 0.26 6.90
C LEU A 19 -6.33 -0.40 5.74
N ARG A 20 -5.94 -1.61 5.34
CA ARG A 20 -6.67 -2.39 4.33
C ARG A 20 -8.13 -2.60 4.71
N THR A 21 -8.40 -3.05 5.93
CA THR A 21 -9.76 -3.26 6.44
C THR A 21 -10.55 -1.97 6.43
N ASN A 22 -9.98 -0.87 6.90
CA ASN A 22 -10.63 0.44 6.91
C ASN A 22 -11.01 0.91 5.50
N ILE A 23 -10.14 0.70 4.50
CA ILE A 23 -10.46 1.02 3.10
C ILE A 23 -11.56 0.10 2.55
N GLN A 24 -11.51 -1.20 2.85
CA GLN A 24 -12.53 -2.15 2.40
C GLN A 24 -13.93 -1.81 2.92
N TYR A 25 -14.01 -1.26 4.14
CA TYR A 25 -15.28 -0.92 4.79
C TYR A 25 -15.58 0.59 4.82
N SER A 26 -14.79 1.44 4.15
CA SER A 26 -15.09 2.89 4.11
C SER A 26 -16.26 3.24 3.19
N SER A 27 -16.74 2.28 2.40
CA SER A 27 -18.00 2.39 1.66
C SER A 27 -18.77 1.09 1.80
N PHE A 28 -20.04 1.19 2.21
CA PHE A 28 -20.93 0.03 2.34
C PHE A 28 -21.42 -0.50 0.98
N ASP A 29 -21.53 0.38 -0.01
CA ASP A 29 -22.18 0.06 -1.29
C ASP A 29 -21.20 -0.20 -2.44
N LYS A 30 -19.91 0.17 -2.28
CA LYS A 30 -18.94 0.13 -3.38
C LYS A 30 -17.62 -0.49 -2.98
N GLU A 31 -17.21 -1.48 -3.76
CA GLU A 31 -15.84 -1.99 -3.70
C GLU A 31 -14.88 -1.04 -4.42
N TYR A 32 -13.86 -0.53 -3.70
CA TYR A 32 -12.79 0.25 -4.29
C TYR A 32 -11.85 -0.63 -5.10
N ARG A 33 -11.86 -0.45 -6.43
CA ARG A 33 -10.94 -1.13 -7.37
C ARG A 33 -9.69 -0.32 -7.69
N VAL A 34 -9.74 1.00 -7.51
CA VAL A 34 -8.65 1.93 -7.78
C VAL A 34 -8.45 2.81 -6.56
N ILE A 35 -7.21 2.86 -6.06
CA ILE A 35 -6.83 3.64 -4.89
C ILE A 35 -5.61 4.49 -5.29
N MET A 36 -5.72 5.81 -5.15
CA MET A 36 -4.59 6.73 -5.30
C MET A 36 -3.98 7.01 -3.93
N VAL A 37 -2.66 6.90 -3.82
CA VAL A 37 -1.92 7.28 -2.61
C VAL A 37 -1.07 8.50 -2.94
N THR A 38 -1.30 9.60 -2.23
CA THR A 38 -0.56 10.85 -2.38
C THR A 38 -0.20 11.42 -1.00
N SER A 39 0.65 12.45 -0.99
CA SER A 39 1.08 13.15 0.21
C SER A 39 1.18 14.65 -0.10
N SER A 40 1.11 15.49 0.93
CA SER A 40 1.20 16.95 0.78
C SER A 40 2.61 17.36 0.38
N GLU A 41 3.62 16.64 0.91
CA GLU A 41 5.03 16.94 0.69
C GLU A 41 5.84 15.71 0.26
N PRO A 42 7.02 15.93 -0.37
CA PRO A 42 8.01 14.86 -0.57
C PRO A 42 8.52 14.30 0.76
N GLY A 43 8.74 12.99 0.84
CA GLY A 43 9.35 12.36 2.02
C GLY A 43 8.37 11.83 3.06
N GLU A 44 7.08 12.15 2.97
CA GLU A 44 6.03 11.68 3.91
C GLU A 44 5.67 10.18 3.79
N GLY A 45 6.43 9.42 3.02
CA GLY A 45 6.28 7.97 2.97
C GLY A 45 5.25 7.42 1.98
N LYS A 46 4.65 8.24 1.08
CA LYS A 46 3.67 7.77 0.07
C LYS A 46 4.07 6.49 -0.68
N SER A 47 5.32 6.36 -1.10
CA SER A 47 5.84 5.18 -1.81
C SER A 47 6.04 3.97 -0.89
N THR A 48 6.30 4.19 0.40
CA THR A 48 6.39 3.12 1.39
C THR A 48 4.98 2.62 1.75
N THR A 49 4.04 3.53 1.95
CA THR A 49 2.65 3.21 2.28
C THR A 49 1.96 2.45 1.16
N SER A 50 2.08 2.94 -0.08
CA SER A 50 1.47 2.30 -1.26
C SER A 50 1.98 0.86 -1.48
N GLY A 51 3.28 0.62 -1.34
CA GLY A 51 3.84 -0.73 -1.51
C GLY A 51 3.43 -1.71 -0.40
N ASN A 52 3.47 -1.31 0.87
CA ASN A 52 2.99 -2.17 1.97
C ASN A 52 1.48 -2.44 1.86
N LEU A 53 0.69 -1.42 1.50
CA LEU A 53 -0.76 -1.57 1.30
C LEU A 53 -1.05 -2.53 0.14
N ALA A 54 -0.32 -2.42 -0.97
CA ALA A 54 -0.46 -3.34 -2.11
C ALA A 54 -0.19 -4.80 -1.71
N LEU A 55 0.86 -5.05 -0.92
CA LEU A 55 1.15 -6.38 -0.37
C LEU A 55 0.03 -6.89 0.55
N CYS A 56 -0.49 -6.04 1.45
CA CYS A 56 -1.62 -6.42 2.32
C CYS A 56 -2.89 -6.74 1.53
N LEU A 57 -3.18 -5.99 0.46
CA LEU A 57 -4.31 -6.26 -0.42
C LEU A 57 -4.12 -7.59 -1.16
N ALA A 58 -2.91 -7.87 -1.65
CA ALA A 58 -2.59 -9.11 -2.35
C ALA A 58 -2.65 -10.35 -1.44
N GLN A 59 -2.29 -10.22 -0.16
CA GLN A 59 -2.42 -11.28 0.85
C GLN A 59 -3.87 -11.72 1.11
N GLY A 60 -4.88 -10.93 0.69
CA GLY A 60 -6.29 -11.29 0.77
C GLY A 60 -6.82 -11.98 -0.49
N ASP A 61 -5.97 -12.74 -1.19
CA ASP A 61 -6.26 -13.45 -2.46
C ASP A 61 -6.78 -12.55 -3.61
N LYS A 62 -6.50 -11.24 -3.55
CA LYS A 62 -6.82 -10.31 -4.64
C LYS A 62 -5.65 -10.18 -5.62
N LYS A 63 -5.97 -10.08 -6.91
CA LYS A 63 -5.00 -9.65 -7.94
C LYS A 63 -4.80 -8.14 -7.83
N VAL A 64 -3.60 -7.72 -7.43
CA VAL A 64 -3.27 -6.31 -7.18
C VAL A 64 -2.15 -5.87 -8.12
N ILE A 65 -2.32 -4.70 -8.73
CA ILE A 65 -1.28 -4.02 -9.50
C ILE A 65 -0.95 -2.71 -8.77
N LEU A 66 0.34 -2.48 -8.53
CA LEU A 66 0.85 -1.20 -8.05
C LEU A 66 1.50 -0.44 -9.21
N ILE A 67 1.05 0.79 -9.44
CA ILE A 67 1.54 1.66 -10.50
C ILE A 67 2.28 2.83 -9.86
N ASP A 68 3.56 3.03 -10.21
CA ASP A 68 4.33 4.20 -9.79
C ASP A 68 4.04 5.37 -10.74
N CYS A 69 3.15 6.28 -10.31
CA CYS A 69 2.80 7.47 -11.07
C CYS A 69 3.74 8.67 -10.82
N ASP A 70 4.76 8.54 -9.96
CA ASP A 70 5.76 9.60 -9.75
C ASP A 70 6.86 9.50 -10.81
N LEU A 71 6.63 10.16 -11.95
CA LEU A 71 7.58 10.19 -13.07
C LEU A 71 8.80 11.08 -12.81
N ARG A 72 8.80 11.90 -11.75
CA ARG A 72 9.90 12.83 -11.44
C ARG A 72 10.95 12.16 -10.56
N LYS A 73 10.52 11.46 -9.51
CA LYS A 73 11.39 10.76 -8.55
C LYS A 73 10.85 9.36 -8.24
N PRO A 74 10.75 8.47 -9.25
CA PRO A 74 10.19 7.13 -9.05
C PRO A 74 11.06 6.33 -8.08
N SER A 75 10.42 5.60 -7.18
CA SER A 75 11.11 4.89 -6.09
C SER A 75 10.59 3.47 -5.85
N ILE A 76 9.42 3.10 -6.39
CA ILE A 76 8.82 1.79 -6.19
C ILE A 76 9.69 0.69 -6.78
N HIS A 77 10.19 0.85 -8.01
CA HIS A 77 11.04 -0.13 -8.69
C HIS A 77 12.33 -0.47 -7.92
N LYS A 78 12.85 0.46 -7.10
CA LYS A 78 14.04 0.21 -6.25
C LYS A 78 13.69 -0.58 -4.99
N LYS A 79 12.43 -0.50 -4.54
CA LYS A 79 11.95 -1.13 -3.30
C LYS A 79 11.42 -2.55 -3.50
N PHE A 80 11.01 -2.91 -4.72
CA PHE A 80 10.50 -4.23 -5.15
C PHE A 80 11.56 -5.14 -5.79
N ARG A 81 12.84 -4.83 -5.62
CA ARG A 81 13.93 -5.74 -5.97
C ARG A 81 14.19 -6.77 -4.89
#